data_AF-A0A537RLT9-F1
#
_entry.id   AF-A0A537RLT9-F1
#
_cell.length_a   1.000
_cell.length_b   1.000
_cell.length_c   1.000
_cell.angle_alpha   90.00
_cell.angle_beta   90.00
_cell.angle_gamma   90.00
#
_symmetry.space_group_name_H-M   'P 1'
#
loop_
_entity.id
_entity.type
_entity.pdbx_description
1 polymer ?
#
loop_
_entity_poly.entity_id
_entity_poly.type
_entity_poly.pdbx_seq_one_letter_code
_entity_poly.pdbx_strand_id
1 'polypeptide(L)'
;MAGAADFSAGGYRFLPSVFQFSAGVAALSGYAIERVRFRSPVPLKQGFERVERLITEAGRPLTSFCACELRSPAPFTEQGFRAF
;
A
#
# COMPACT_ATOMS: atom_id res chain seq x y z
N MET A 1 -12.77 4.96 -15.33
CA MET A 1 -11.53 5.75 -15.45
C MET A 1 -10.69 5.12 -16.53
N ALA A 2 -10.46 5.80 -17.65
CA ALA A 2 -9.58 5.28 -18.70
C ALA A 2 -8.15 5.13 -18.14
N GLY A 3 -7.51 3.98 -18.36
CA GLY A 3 -6.11 3.74 -17.98
C GLY A 3 -5.85 3.14 -16.59
N ALA A 4 -6.88 2.83 -15.79
CA ALA A 4 -6.67 2.06 -14.54
C ALA A 4 -6.44 0.57 -14.83
N ALA A 5 -5.51 -0.05 -14.11
CA ALA A 5 -5.21 -1.48 -14.18
C ALA A 5 -5.83 -2.20 -12.98
N ASP A 6 -6.57 -3.27 -13.25
CA ASP A 6 -7.16 -4.12 -12.20
C ASP A 6 -6.08 -5.07 -11.62
N PHE A 7 -6.06 -5.19 -10.29
CA PHE A 7 -5.22 -6.13 -9.55
C PHE A 7 -6.11 -7.04 -8.69
N SER A 8 -6.68 -8.06 -9.33
CA SER A 8 -7.69 -8.94 -8.73
C SER A 8 -7.19 -9.69 -7.49
N ALA A 9 -5.90 -10.01 -7.40
CA ALA A 9 -5.29 -10.63 -6.23
C ALA A 9 -5.41 -9.76 -4.96
N GLY A 10 -5.51 -8.44 -5.11
CA GLY A 10 -5.70 -7.49 -4.01
C GLY A 10 -7.13 -6.97 -3.85
N GLY A 11 -8.01 -7.17 -4.82
CA GLY A 11 -9.39 -6.65 -4.80
C GLY A 11 -9.49 -5.15 -5.11
N TYR A 12 -8.51 -4.58 -5.80
CA TYR A 12 -8.49 -3.16 -6.17
C TYR A 12 -7.99 -2.95 -7.60
N ARG A 13 -8.14 -1.73 -8.09
CA ARG A 13 -7.52 -1.21 -9.31
C ARG A 13 -6.68 0.00 -8.99
N PHE A 14 -5.60 0.21 -9.73
CA PHE A 14 -4.71 1.35 -9.55
C PHE A 14 -4.51 2.10 -10.86
N LEU A 15 -4.19 3.38 -10.76
CA LEU A 15 -3.81 4.20 -11.90
C LEU A 15 -2.28 4.19 -12.04
N PRO A 16 -1.69 3.60 -13.09
CA PRO A 16 -0.25 3.61 -13.30
C PRO A 16 0.31 5.04 -13.32
N SER A 17 1.52 5.25 -12.78
CA SER A 17 2.19 6.55 -12.77
C SER A 17 3.72 6.37 -12.85
N VAL A 18 4.48 7.29 -12.28
CA VAL A 18 5.94 7.26 -12.24
C VAL A 18 6.46 6.03 -11.50
N PHE A 19 7.72 5.69 -11.76
CA PHE A 19 8.35 4.52 -11.15
C PHE A 19 8.14 4.49 -9.63
N GLN A 20 7.66 3.34 -9.12
CA GLN A 20 7.33 2.98 -7.73
C GLN A 20 5.97 3.45 -7.20
N PHE A 21 5.30 4.38 -7.86
CA PHE A 21 4.05 4.95 -7.35
C PHE A 21 2.91 4.80 -8.35
N SER A 22 1.71 4.57 -7.82
CA SER A 22 0.47 4.75 -8.57
C SER A 22 -0.08 6.16 -8.31
N ALA A 23 -0.83 6.71 -9.25
CA ALA A 23 -1.50 7.99 -9.09
C ALA A 23 -2.80 7.87 -8.25
N GLY A 24 -3.20 6.66 -7.91
CA GLY A 24 -4.37 6.40 -7.09
C GLY A 24 -4.78 4.93 -7.10
N VAL A 25 -5.67 4.59 -6.18
CA VAL A 25 -6.24 3.25 -6.01
C VAL A 25 -7.74 3.38 -5.75
N ALA A 26 -8.52 2.44 -6.28
CA ALA A 26 -9.94 2.28 -6.01
C ALA A 26 -10.28 0.81 -5.77
N ALA A 27 -11.18 0.52 -4.86
CA ALA A 27 -11.68 -0.85 -4.66
C ALA A 27 -12.40 -1.36 -5.91
N LEU A 28 -12.28 -2.65 -6.18
CA LEU A 28 -13.17 -3.34 -7.12
C LEU A 28 -14.54 -3.55 -6.46
N SER A 29 -15.55 -3.90 -7.27
CA SER A 29 -16.88 -4.22 -6.76
C SER A 29 -16.81 -5.35 -5.72
N GLY A 30 -17.56 -5.22 -4.62
CA GLY A 30 -17.56 -6.16 -3.50
C GLY A 30 -16.41 -5.96 -2.50
N TYR A 31 -15.54 -4.96 -2.69
CA TYR A 31 -14.48 -4.59 -1.77
C TYR A 31 -14.63 -3.15 -1.27
N ALA A 32 -14.03 -2.87 -0.13
CA ALA A 32 -13.89 -1.53 0.43
C ALA A 32 -12.42 -1.28 0.80
N ILE A 33 -11.98 -0.02 0.75
CA ILE A 33 -10.66 0.38 1.24
C ILE A 33 -10.81 0.84 2.68
N GLU A 34 -10.16 0.13 3.59
CA GLU A 34 -10.03 0.54 4.99
C GLU A 34 -8.73 1.33 5.19
N ARG A 35 -8.84 2.52 5.79
CA ARG A 35 -7.67 3.37 6.10
C ARG A 35 -7.37 3.30 7.60
N VAL A 36 -6.21 2.75 7.94
CA VAL A 36 -5.71 2.73 9.32
C VAL A 36 -4.67 3.84 9.50
N ARG A 37 -4.75 4.57 10.62
CA ARG A 37 -3.76 5.57 11.03
C ARG A 37 -3.17 5.20 12.38
N PHE A 38 -1.84 5.13 12.46
CA PHE A 38 -1.16 5.01 13.75
C PHE A 38 -1.25 6.33 14.51
N ARG A 39 -1.63 6.26 15.80
CA ARG A 39 -1.77 7.44 16.67
C ARG A 39 -0.45 8.21 16.84
N SER A 40 0.66 7.48 16.88
CA SER A 40 2.02 8.05 16.97
C SER A 40 2.82 7.57 15.76
N PRO A 41 3.81 8.37 15.28
CA PRO A 41 4.74 7.91 14.26
C PRO A 41 5.42 6.59 14.67
N VAL A 42 5.55 5.68 13.72
CA VAL A 42 6.24 4.39 13.91
C VAL A 42 7.44 4.32 12.98
N PRO A 43 8.56 3.71 13.39
CA PRO A 43 9.66 3.41 12.48
C PRO A 43 9.18 2.61 11.28
N LEU A 44 9.71 2.91 10.08
CA LEU A 44 9.21 2.39 8.81
C LEU A 44 9.06 0.85 8.81
N LYS A 45 10.10 0.12 9.22
CA LYS A 45 10.08 -1.35 9.31
C LYS A 45 8.96 -1.86 10.23
N GLN A 46 8.83 -1.28 11.42
CA GLN A 46 7.76 -1.62 12.37
C GLN A 46 6.38 -1.25 11.83
N GLY A 47 6.29 -0.21 10.99
CA GLY A 47 5.08 0.14 10.26
C GLY A 47 4.62 -0.99 9.36
N PHE A 48 5.51 -1.55 8.53
CA PHE A 48 5.21 -2.70 7.67
C PHE A 48 4.83 -3.94 8.47
N GLU A 49 5.55 -4.27 9.55
CA GLU A 49 5.22 -5.39 10.44
C GLU A 49 3.83 -5.24 11.10
N ARG A 50 3.37 -4.02 11.36
CA ARG A 50 2.02 -3.75 11.88
C ARG A 50 0.96 -3.85 10.78
N VAL A 51 1.26 -3.37 9.57
CA VAL A 51 0.37 -3.48 8.41
C VAL A 51 0.12 -4.96 8.08
N GLU A 52 1.18 -5.78 8.05
CA GLU A 52 1.08 -7.22 7.80
C GLU A 52 0.12 -7.90 8.79
N ARG A 53 0.30 -7.63 10.10
CA ARG A 53 -0.59 -8.14 11.15
C ARG A 53 -2.03 -7.70 10.97
N LEU A 54 -2.28 -6.41 10.77
CA LEU A 54 -3.64 -5.90 10.57
C LEU A 54 -4.36 -6.56 9.38
N ILE A 55 -3.66 -6.77 8.27
CA ILE A 55 -4.22 -7.40 7.07
C ILE A 55 -4.52 -8.89 7.31
N THR A 56 -3.56 -9.59 7.92
CA THR A 56 -3.69 -11.03 8.19
C THR A 56 -4.73 -11.34 9.26
N GLU A 57 -4.81 -10.55 10.34
CA GLU A 57 -5.86 -10.63 11.37
C GLU A 57 -7.26 -10.35 10.79
N ALA A 58 -7.36 -9.48 9.77
CA ALA A 58 -8.59 -9.25 9.02
C ALA A 58 -8.92 -10.37 8.01
N GLY A 59 -8.13 -11.45 7.95
CA GLY A 59 -8.34 -12.59 7.05
C GLY A 59 -8.13 -12.25 5.57
N ARG A 60 -7.36 -11.20 5.26
CA ARG A 60 -7.09 -10.76 3.89
C ARG A 60 -5.66 -11.15 3.46
N PRO A 61 -5.43 -11.40 2.16
CA PRO A 61 -4.08 -11.66 1.66
C PRO A 61 -3.23 -10.38 1.69
N LEU A 62 -1.92 -10.49 1.83
CA LEU A 62 -1.01 -9.33 1.82
C LEU A 62 -1.06 -8.52 0.52
N THR A 63 -1.46 -9.15 -0.58
CA THR A 63 -1.76 -8.49 -1.86
C THR A 63 -2.89 -7.46 -1.77
N SER A 64 -3.69 -7.44 -0.70
CA SER A 64 -4.70 -6.39 -0.45
C SER A 64 -4.11 -5.06 0.05
N PHE A 65 -2.81 -5.03 0.37
CA PHE A 65 -2.11 -3.80 0.73
C PHE A 65 -1.96 -2.90 -0.50
N CYS A 66 -2.81 -1.89 -0.59
CA CYS A 66 -2.96 -1.09 -1.80
C CYS A 66 -2.35 0.33 -1.73
N ALA A 67 -2.09 0.85 -0.53
CA ALA A 67 -1.49 2.17 -0.32
C ALA A 67 -0.92 2.31 1.10
N CYS A 68 0.13 3.12 1.26
CA CYS A 68 0.53 3.65 2.55
C CYS A 68 1.25 5.00 2.44
N GLU A 69 1.23 5.75 3.52
CA GLU A 69 1.90 7.05 3.68
C GLU A 69 2.74 6.98 4.96
N LEU A 70 3.80 6.16 4.94
CA LEU A 70 4.72 6.02 6.07
C LEU A 70 5.89 6.99 5.94
N ARG A 71 6.44 7.41 7.08
CA ARG A 71 7.58 8.32 7.10
C ARG A 71 8.89 7.54 6.98
N SER A 72 9.64 7.80 5.92
CA SER A 72 11.02 7.34 5.82
C SER A 72 11.92 8.11 6.79
N PRO A 73 12.98 7.47 7.34
CA PRO A 73 13.94 8.17 8.20
C PRO A 73 14.79 9.18 7.43
N ALA A 74 15.00 8.95 6.13
CA ALA A 74 15.72 9.82 5.21
C ALA A 74 15.07 9.76 3.82
N PRO A 75 15.34 10.74 2.93
CA PRO A 75 14.97 10.63 1.52
C PRO A 75 15.60 9.39 0.88
N PHE A 76 14.82 8.64 0.12
CA PHE A 76 15.33 7.48 -0.61
C PHE A 76 15.95 7.90 -1.94
N THR A 77 17.08 7.28 -2.29
CA THR A 77 17.55 7.24 -3.69
C THR A 77 16.81 6.14 -4.43
N GLU A 78 16.81 6.16 -5.77
CA GLU A 78 16.18 5.09 -6.55
C GLU A 78 16.79 3.72 -6.23
N GLN A 79 18.13 3.64 -6.12
CA GLN A 79 18.83 2.41 -5.75
C GLN A 79 18.51 1.99 -4.31
N GLY A 80 18.44 2.94 -3.37
CA GLY A 80 18.06 2.66 -1.99
C GLY A 80 16.65 2.08 -1.89
N PHE A 81 15.74 2.49 -2.78
CA PHE A 81 14.39 1.93 -2.82
C PHE A 81 14.38 0.51 -3.38
N ARG A 82 15.16 0.23 -4.43
CA ARG A 82 15.27 -1.12 -5.00
C ARG A 82 15.86 -2.14 -4.02
N ALA A 83 16.68 -1.69 -3.07
CA ALA A 83 17.35 -2.53 -2.08
C ALA A 83 16.54 -2.75 -0.79
N PHE A 84 15.44 -2.00 -0.61
CA PHE A 84 14.56 -2.09 0.55
C PHE A 84 13.45 -3.11 0.32
#